data_AF-A0A1B8DJG6-F1
#
_entry.id   AF-A0A1B8DJG6-F1
#
_cell.length_a   1.000
_cell.length_b   1.000
_cell.length_c   1.000
_cell.angle_alpha   90.00
_cell.angle_beta   90.00
_cell.angle_gamma   90.00
#
_symmetry.space_group_name_H-M   'P 1'
#
loop_
_entity.id
_entity.type
_entity.pdbx_description
1 polymer ?
#
loop_
_entity_poly.entity_id
_entity_poly.type
_entity_poly.pdbx_seq_one_letter_code
_entity_poly.pdbx_strand_id
1 'polypeptide(L)'
;MRFRNLAPLTLAALSVLDLAAVKALSPAQWRSQSIYQVLTDRFARTDGSTTAACNTAAQAYCGGSWRGIVNHLDYIQGMGFTAVWISPVVKQISTQTSDGSSYHG
;
A
#
# COMPACT_ATOMS: atom_id res chain seq x y z
N MET A 1 -10.77 -60.11 19.24
CA MET A 1 -10.57 -59.02 18.27
C MET A 1 -11.73 -58.04 18.41
N ARG A 2 -11.55 -56.87 19.04
CA ARG A 2 -12.24 -55.58 18.77
C ARG A 2 -11.92 -54.54 19.87
N PHE A 3 -10.95 -53.72 19.49
CA PHE A 3 -10.60 -52.34 19.82
C PHE A 3 -11.30 -51.59 20.96
N ARG A 4 -10.46 -51.11 21.90
CA ARG A 4 -10.73 -50.02 22.85
C ARG A 4 -10.72 -48.70 22.08
N ASN A 5 -11.80 -47.93 22.12
CA ASN A 5 -11.84 -46.57 21.59
C ASN A 5 -11.14 -45.61 22.56
N LEU A 6 -9.95 -45.15 22.19
CA LEU A 6 -9.30 -44.00 22.80
C LEU A 6 -9.64 -42.77 21.95
N ALA A 7 -10.47 -41.88 22.47
CA ALA A 7 -10.69 -40.57 21.87
C ALA A 7 -9.41 -39.71 22.06
N PRO A 8 -8.86 -39.08 21.02
CA PRO A 8 -7.77 -38.14 21.20
C PRO A 8 -8.32 -36.83 21.76
N LEU A 9 -7.88 -36.45 22.96
CA LEU A 9 -8.00 -35.08 23.46
C LEU A 9 -7.15 -34.19 22.52
N THR A 10 -7.77 -33.51 21.57
CA THR A 10 -7.12 -32.48 20.78
C THR A 10 -6.88 -31.26 21.66
N LEU A 11 -5.64 -31.11 22.12
CA LEU A 11 -5.16 -29.91 22.80
C LEU A 11 -5.14 -28.77 21.75
N ALA A 12 -6.15 -27.89 21.78
CA ALA A 12 -6.14 -26.69 20.95
C ALA A 12 -5.06 -25.74 21.51
N ALA A 13 -3.92 -25.65 20.82
CA ALA A 13 -2.89 -24.66 21.13
C ALA A 13 -3.47 -23.26 20.84
N LEU A 14 -3.70 -22.49 21.90
CA LEU A 14 -4.13 -21.09 21.80
C LEU A 14 -2.92 -20.27 21.34
N SER A 15 -2.80 -20.05 20.02
CA SER A 15 -1.79 -19.14 19.47
C SER A 15 -2.14 -17.72 19.91
N VAL A 16 -1.41 -17.19 20.90
CA VAL A 16 -1.44 -15.78 21.27
C VAL A 16 -0.95 -14.99 20.07
N LEU A 17 -1.85 -14.23 19.42
CA LEU A 17 -1.44 -13.24 18.43
C LEU A 17 -0.68 -12.13 19.17
N ASP A 18 0.64 -12.08 19.00
CA ASP A 18 1.43 -10.91 19.36
C ASP A 18 0.99 -9.73 18.49
N LEU A 19 0.10 -8.90 19.02
CA LEU A 19 -0.22 -7.58 18.48
C LEU A 19 0.97 -6.66 18.74
N ALA A 20 2.05 -6.82 17.97
CA ALA A 20 3.14 -5.88 17.96
C ALA A 20 2.60 -4.52 17.49
N ALA A 21 2.48 -3.57 18.42
CA ALA A 21 2.11 -2.21 18.10
C ALA A 21 3.18 -1.60 17.19
N VAL A 22 2.83 -1.29 15.94
CA VAL A 22 3.72 -0.59 15.02
C VAL A 22 3.96 0.81 15.58
N LYS A 23 5.21 1.12 15.95
CA LYS A 23 5.59 2.45 16.41
C LYS A 23 5.99 3.33 15.24
N ALA A 24 5.41 4.53 15.18
CA ALA A 24 5.90 5.56 14.28
C ALA A 24 7.29 6.04 14.73
N LEU A 25 8.09 6.50 13.77
CA LEU A 25 9.38 7.13 14.06
C LEU A 25 9.16 8.48 14.75
N SER A 26 10.01 8.79 15.73
CA SER A 26 10.08 10.13 16.32
C SER A 26 10.61 11.16 15.32
N PRO A 27 10.42 12.47 15.56
CA PRO A 27 11.00 13.52 14.71
C PRO A 27 12.52 13.41 14.56
N ALA A 28 13.23 12.93 15.60
CA ALA A 28 14.67 12.73 15.52
C ALA A 28 15.06 11.55 14.62
N GLN A 29 14.32 10.44 14.68
CA GLN A 29 14.55 9.28 13.83
C GLN A 29 14.19 9.57 12.36
N TRP A 30 13.24 10.46 12.10
CA TRP A 30 12.92 10.90 10.74
C TRP A 30 14.07 11.65 10.04
N ARG A 31 15.00 12.25 10.78
CA ARG A 31 16.13 13.01 10.21
C ARG A 31 17.08 12.17 9.36
N SER A 32 17.17 10.86 9.63
CA SER A 32 18.01 9.94 8.85
C SER A 32 17.28 9.34 7.64
N GLN A 33 16.02 9.67 7.42
CA GLN A 33 15.23 9.10 6.35
C GLN A 33 15.40 9.87 5.05
N SER A 34 15.33 9.15 3.93
CA SER A 34 15.21 9.75 2.60
C SER A 34 13.84 9.38 2.02
N ILE A 35 13.07 10.38 1.59
CA ILE A 35 11.65 10.23 1.23
C ILE A 35 11.49 10.22 -0.28
N TYR A 36 10.84 9.19 -0.82
CA TYR A 36 10.36 9.14 -2.19
C TYR A 36 8.88 9.53 -2.23
N GLN A 37 8.57 10.71 -2.76
CA GLN A 37 7.19 11.17 -2.89
C GLN A 37 6.55 10.62 -4.17
N VAL A 38 5.35 10.06 -4.05
CA VAL A 38 4.58 9.53 -5.17
C VAL A 38 3.20 10.16 -5.25
N LEU A 39 2.72 10.40 -6.47
CA LEU A 39 1.30 10.57 -6.73
C LEU A 39 0.71 9.18 -6.92
N THR A 40 -0.17 8.75 -6.01
CA THR A 40 -0.67 7.37 -5.99
C THR A 40 -1.29 6.96 -7.33
N ASP A 41 -2.06 7.85 -7.95
CA ASP A 41 -2.71 7.61 -9.24
C ASP A 41 -1.75 7.61 -10.45
N ARG A 42 -0.50 8.06 -10.29
CA ARG A 42 0.46 8.25 -11.39
C ARG A 42 1.74 7.42 -11.29
N PHE A 43 2.00 6.83 -10.14
CA PHE A 43 3.24 6.08 -9.94
C PHE A 43 3.19 4.70 -10.60
N ALA A 44 2.21 3.89 -10.23
CA ALA A 44 2.11 2.52 -10.76
C ALA A 44 0.71 1.93 -10.64
N ARG A 45 0.35 1.13 -11.64
CA ARG A 45 -0.93 0.43 -11.74
C ARG A 45 -0.83 -0.98 -11.16
N THR A 46 -1.96 -1.52 -10.70
CA THR A 46 -2.02 -2.91 -10.21
C THR A 46 -1.70 -3.92 -11.32
N ASP A 47 -2.08 -3.61 -12.55
CA ASP A 47 -1.85 -4.45 -13.74
C ASP A 47 -0.41 -4.40 -14.26
N GLY A 48 0.46 -3.56 -13.68
CA GLY A 48 1.85 -3.39 -14.12
C GLY A 48 2.00 -2.76 -15.51
N SER A 49 0.94 -2.20 -16.08
CA SER A 49 1.00 -1.59 -17.42
C SER A 49 1.93 -0.38 -17.43
N THR A 50 2.89 -0.40 -18.35
CA THR A 50 3.80 0.71 -18.66
C THR A 50 3.39 1.48 -19.92
N THR A 51 2.30 1.05 -20.58
CA THR A 51 1.81 1.61 -21.85
C THR A 51 0.39 2.17 -21.75
N ALA A 52 -0.27 2.02 -20.59
CA ALA A 52 -1.57 2.64 -20.35
C ALA A 52 -1.48 4.16 -20.53
N ALA A 53 -2.39 4.72 -21.33
CA ALA A 53 -2.41 6.15 -21.58
C ALA A 53 -2.74 6.93 -20.31
N CYS A 54 -1.96 7.97 -20.03
CA CYS A 54 -2.21 8.92 -18.96
C CYS A 54 -2.00 10.33 -19.49
N ASN A 55 -3.08 10.94 -20.01
CA ASN A 55 -3.02 12.32 -20.50
C ASN A 55 -3.15 13.29 -19.32
N THR A 56 -2.05 13.96 -18.97
CA THR A 56 -2.01 14.92 -17.85
C THR A 56 -2.92 16.12 -18.09
N ALA A 57 -3.12 16.54 -19.34
CA ALA A 57 -4.01 17.65 -19.69
C ALA A 57 -5.50 17.30 -19.50
N ALA A 58 -5.86 16.01 -19.48
CA ALA A 58 -7.22 15.58 -19.21
C ALA A 58 -7.61 15.71 -17.73
N GLN A 59 -6.62 15.86 -16.82
CA GLN A 59 -6.83 15.96 -15.37
C GLN A 59 -7.75 14.86 -14.81
N ALA A 60 -7.67 13.66 -15.38
CA ALA A 60 -8.48 12.48 -15.03
C ALA A 60 -7.62 11.41 -14.35
N TYR A 61 -8.26 10.45 -13.66
CA TYR A 61 -7.57 9.30 -13.07
C TYR A 61 -6.82 8.49 -14.15
N CYS A 62 -5.57 8.12 -13.85
CA CYS A 62 -4.73 7.26 -14.68
C CYS A 62 -4.64 5.83 -14.13
N GLY A 63 -5.28 5.57 -12.98
CA GLY A 63 -5.50 4.25 -12.38
C GLY A 63 -4.30 3.68 -11.64
N GLY A 64 -3.42 4.55 -11.15
CA GLY A 64 -2.42 4.15 -10.17
C GLY A 64 -3.08 3.70 -8.86
N SER A 65 -2.39 2.87 -8.09
CA SER A 65 -2.97 2.17 -6.94
C SER A 65 -1.94 1.82 -5.87
N TRP A 66 -2.37 1.60 -4.62
CA TRP A 66 -1.47 1.14 -3.56
C TRP A 66 -0.83 -0.22 -3.87
N ARG A 67 -1.56 -1.14 -4.50
CA ARG A 67 -0.98 -2.40 -4.95
C ARG A 67 0.12 -2.18 -5.99
N GLY A 68 -0.07 -1.24 -6.92
CA GLY A 68 0.99 -0.82 -7.84
C GLY A 68 2.22 -0.30 -7.11
N ILE A 69 2.06 0.55 -6.09
CA ILE A 69 3.18 1.02 -5.26
C ILE A 69 3.90 -0.17 -4.59
N VAL A 70 3.17 -1.09 -3.97
CA VAL A 70 3.73 -2.29 -3.33
C VAL A 70 4.55 -3.12 -4.31
N ASN A 71 4.08 -3.27 -5.55
CA ASN A 71 4.76 -4.04 -6.59
C ASN A 71 6.09 -3.39 -7.06
N HIS A 72 6.36 -2.14 -6.70
CA HIS A 72 7.57 -1.40 -7.08
C HIS A 72 8.37 -0.88 -5.88
N LEU A 73 8.20 -1.47 -4.69
CA LEU A 73 9.03 -1.13 -3.54
C LEU A 73 10.52 -1.39 -3.78
N ASP A 74 10.86 -2.43 -4.54
CA ASP A 74 12.25 -2.73 -4.92
C ASP A 74 12.87 -1.63 -5.79
N TYR A 75 12.10 -1.00 -6.68
CA TYR A 75 12.55 0.16 -7.47
C TYR A 75 12.88 1.35 -6.57
N ILE A 76 12.02 1.63 -5.59
CA ILE A 76 12.21 2.74 -4.65
C ILE A 76 13.41 2.46 -3.73
N GLN A 77 13.49 1.26 -3.16
CA GLN A 77 14.58 0.86 -2.28
C GLN A 77 15.92 0.75 -3.01
N GLY A 78 15.91 0.33 -4.29
CA GLY A 78 17.11 0.26 -5.12
C GLY A 78 17.79 1.62 -5.34
N MET A 79 17.05 2.72 -5.22
CA MET A 79 17.59 4.09 -5.22
C MET A 79 18.06 4.57 -3.84
N GLY A 80 17.88 3.79 -2.79
CA GLY A 80 18.30 4.12 -1.42
C GLY A 80 17.30 4.95 -0.61
N PHE A 81 16.05 5.12 -1.09
CA PHE A 81 15.00 5.75 -0.29
C PHE A 81 14.52 4.83 0.82
N THR A 82 14.21 5.41 1.98
CA THR A 82 13.84 4.67 3.19
C THR A 82 12.39 4.90 3.62
N ALA A 83 11.71 5.83 2.97
CA ALA A 83 10.31 6.16 3.22
C ALA A 83 9.58 6.53 1.92
N VAL A 84 8.28 6.28 1.88
CA VAL A 84 7.40 6.67 0.77
C VAL A 84 6.36 7.67 1.30
N TRP A 85 6.23 8.82 0.64
CA TRP A 85 5.15 9.77 0.90
C TRP A 85 4.11 9.66 -0.21
N ILE A 86 2.92 9.19 0.16
CA ILE A 86 1.78 8.99 -0.76
C ILE A 86 0.82 10.19 -0.76
N SER A 87 -0.06 10.24 -1.77
CA SER A 87 -1.18 11.17 -1.84
C SER A 87 -2.20 10.95 -0.67
N PRO A 88 -3.04 11.95 -0.36
CA PRO A 88 -4.13 11.79 0.63
C PRO A 88 -5.02 10.57 0.36
N VAL A 89 -5.46 9.90 1.43
CA VAL A 89 -6.23 8.64 1.35
C VAL A 89 -7.75 8.81 1.53
N VAL A 90 -8.19 10.06 1.67
CA VAL A 90 -9.60 10.38 1.95
C VAL A 90 -10.41 10.41 0.66
N LYS A 91 -11.63 9.83 0.71
CA LYS A 91 -12.55 9.81 -0.44
C LYS A 91 -12.73 11.20 -1.03
N GLN A 92 -12.45 11.33 -2.32
CA GLN A 92 -12.60 12.57 -3.06
C GLN A 92 -13.97 12.70 -3.75
N ILE A 93 -14.23 13.87 -4.32
CA ILE A 93 -15.39 14.10 -5.17
C ILE A 93 -15.29 13.24 -6.45
N SER A 94 -16.40 12.59 -6.83
CA SER A 94 -16.42 11.69 -7.99
C SER A 94 -16.78 12.38 -9.30
N THR A 95 -17.09 13.67 -9.25
CA THR A 95 -17.54 14.47 -10.40
C THR A 95 -16.41 15.34 -10.93
N GLN A 96 -16.30 15.40 -12.25
CA GLN A 96 -15.48 16.40 -12.94
C GLN A 96 -16.02 17.81 -12.61
N THR A 97 -15.13 18.69 -12.19
CA THR A 97 -15.42 20.11 -11.95
C THR A 97 -14.84 20.97 -13.06
N SER A 98 -15.06 22.29 -13.01
CA SER A 98 -14.34 23.26 -13.85
C SER A 98 -12.82 23.16 -13.70
N ASP A 99 -12.35 22.64 -12.56
CA ASP A 99 -10.95 22.66 -12.17
C ASP A 99 -10.25 21.31 -12.41
N GLY A 100 -10.98 20.30 -12.90
CA GLY A 100 -10.47 18.93 -13.09
C GLY A 100 -11.31 17.86 -12.38
N SER A 101 -10.90 16.59 -12.54
CA SER A 101 -11.28 15.50 -11.65
C SER A 101 -10.30 15.44 -10.48
N SER A 102 -10.73 14.85 -9.36
CA SER A 102 -9.81 14.45 -8.32
C SER A 102 -8.84 13.39 -8.84
N TYR A 103 -7.57 13.45 -8.44
CA TYR A 103 -6.54 12.50 -8.86
C TYR A 103 -5.59 12.09 -7.72
N HIS A 104 -5.92 12.48 -6.49
CA HIS A 104 -5.09 12.25 -5.31
C HIS A 104 -5.48 10.98 -4.53
N GLY A 105 -6.56 10.28 -4.91
CA GLY A 105 -7.07 9.11 -4.18
C GLY A 105 -8.56 9.20 -3.98
#